data_AF-A0A2J6X641-F1
#
_entry.id   AF-A0A2J6X641-F1
#
_cell.length_a   1.000
_cell.length_b   1.000
_cell.length_c   1.000
_cell.angle_alpha   90.00
_cell.angle_beta   90.00
_cell.angle_gamma   90.00
#
_symmetry.space_group_name_H-M   'P 1'
#
loop_
_entity.id
_entity.type
_entity.pdbx_description
1 polymer ?
#
loop_
_entity_poly.entity_id
_entity_poly.type
_entity_poly.pdbx_seq_one_letter_code
_entity_poly.pdbx_strand_id
1 'polypeptide(L)'
;AGHEPDVIVRVANGERIGTYFPATTSHPDARQRWILAETVRHSKIVIDEGAATALIEYGKSLLAAGVREVSGEFDRGQTVRIFDLAGREIARGLTQYRSSDLRLIAGLRSHQIGPVLGYDYGPEIVHRDDMVVLVTKE
;
A
#
# COMPACT_ATOMS: atom_id res chain seq x y z
N ALA A 1 -8.16 21.29 24.90
CA ALA A 1 -8.55 20.03 25.57
C ALA A 1 -10.08 19.95 25.61
N GLY A 2 -10.67 18.77 25.81
CA GLY A 2 -12.14 18.61 25.77
C GLY A 2 -12.92 19.39 26.85
N HIS A 3 -12.22 19.94 27.85
CA HIS A 3 -12.80 20.75 28.93
C HIS A 3 -12.94 22.24 28.60
N GLU A 4 -12.47 22.69 27.43
CA GLU A 4 -12.56 24.09 27.03
C GLU A 4 -14.03 24.48 26.82
N PRO A 5 -14.52 25.57 27.44
CA PRO A 5 -15.88 26.04 27.23
C PRO A 5 -16.18 26.28 25.74
N ASP A 6 -17.32 25.76 25.29
CA ASP A 6 -17.84 25.90 23.92
C ASP A 6 -16.86 25.49 22.80
N VAL A 7 -15.92 24.59 23.10
CA VAL A 7 -14.82 24.22 22.19
C VAL A 7 -15.28 23.78 20.80
N ILE A 8 -16.41 23.06 20.71
CA ILE A 8 -16.95 22.60 19.41
C ILE A 8 -17.40 23.79 18.56
N VAL A 9 -18.20 24.70 19.13
CA VAL A 9 -18.75 25.86 18.41
C VAL A 9 -17.62 26.81 18.02
N ARG A 10 -16.66 27.04 18.92
CA ARG A 10 -15.49 27.89 18.70
C ARG A 10 -14.60 27.37 17.57
N VAL A 11 -14.26 26.07 17.58
CA VAL A 11 -13.49 25.43 16.51
C VAL A 11 -14.27 25.43 15.18
N ALA A 12 -15.58 25.16 15.20
CA ALA A 12 -16.42 25.20 14.01
C ALA A 12 -16.48 26.62 13.38
N ASN A 13 -16.37 27.67 14.20
CA ASN A 13 -16.26 29.06 13.75
C ASN A 13 -14.84 29.47 13.33
N GLY A 14 -13.89 28.54 13.29
CA GLY A 14 -12.51 28.78 12.83
C GLY A 14 -11.54 29.23 13.91
N GLU A 15 -11.93 29.21 15.19
CA GLU A 15 -11.01 29.52 16.28
C GLU A 15 -9.94 28.42 16.43
N ARG A 16 -8.66 28.82 16.49
CA ARG A 16 -7.52 27.91 16.60
C ARG A 16 -7.33 27.45 18.05
N ILE A 17 -8.02 26.40 18.45
CA ILE A 17 -7.92 25.79 19.78
C ILE A 17 -7.22 24.43 19.66
N GLY A 18 -6.11 24.24 20.38
CA GLY A 18 -5.32 23.00 20.33
C GLY A 18 -4.52 22.87 19.03
N THR A 19 -4.38 21.64 18.52
CA THR A 19 -3.60 21.34 17.32
C THR A 19 -4.51 21.18 16.11
N TYR A 20 -4.33 22.01 15.09
CA TYR A 20 -5.02 21.89 13.82
C TYR A 20 -4.15 21.11 12.83
N PHE A 21 -4.66 19.98 12.34
CA PHE A 21 -4.06 19.21 11.25
C PHE A 21 -4.74 19.64 9.95
N PRO A 22 -4.12 20.48 9.10
CA PRO A 22 -4.72 20.86 7.83
C PRO A 22 -4.92 19.61 6.96
N ALA A 23 -6.03 19.57 6.22
CA ALA A 23 -6.23 18.53 5.21
C ALA A 23 -5.10 18.59 4.17
N THR A 24 -4.60 17.43 3.76
CA THR A 24 -3.68 17.32 2.61
C THR A 24 -4.41 17.72 1.32
N THR A 25 -3.68 18.35 0.40
CA THR A 25 -4.21 18.88 -0.87
C THR A 25 -4.68 17.81 -1.85
N SER A 26 -4.24 16.56 -1.68
CA SER A 26 -4.79 15.40 -2.37
C SER A 26 -5.69 14.61 -1.41
N HIS A 27 -6.96 14.48 -1.77
CA HIS A 27 -7.84 13.53 -1.11
C HIS A 27 -7.55 12.15 -1.69
N PRO A 28 -7.12 11.18 -0.87
CA PRO A 28 -7.20 9.80 -1.29
C PRO A 28 -8.66 9.50 -1.60
N ASP A 29 -8.92 8.84 -2.73
CA ASP A 29 -10.28 8.48 -3.09
C ASP A 29 -10.90 7.52 -2.04
N ALA A 30 -12.18 7.20 -2.18
CA ALA A 30 -12.86 6.30 -1.25
C ALA A 30 -12.16 4.93 -1.13
N ARG A 31 -11.53 4.46 -2.22
CA ARG A 31 -10.87 3.16 -2.31
C ARG A 31 -9.53 3.17 -1.57
N GLN A 32 -8.72 4.20 -1.75
CA GLN A 32 -7.47 4.40 -1.02
C GLN A 32 -7.70 4.54 0.49
N ARG A 33 -8.77 5.23 0.89
CA ARG A 33 -9.17 5.29 2.32
C ARG A 33 -9.53 3.92 2.89
N TRP A 34 -10.21 3.08 2.11
CA TRP A 34 -10.55 1.71 2.54
C TRP A 34 -9.30 0.84 2.71
N ILE A 35 -8.36 0.89 1.76
CA ILE A 35 -7.05 0.20 1.83
C ILE A 35 -6.28 0.58 3.10
N LEU A 36 -6.32 1.86 3.49
CA LEU A 36 -5.66 2.34 4.70
C LEU A 36 -6.35 1.89 5.99
N ALA A 37 -7.69 1.83 5.98
CA ALA A 37 -8.50 1.48 7.14
C ALA A 37 -8.58 -0.02 7.40
N GLU A 38 -8.35 -0.87 6.39
CA GLU A 38 -8.41 -2.31 6.54
C GLU A 38 -7.36 -2.82 7.55
N THR A 39 -7.79 -3.67 8.48
CA THR A 39 -6.87 -4.30 9.44
C THR A 39 -6.13 -5.44 8.77
N VAL A 40 -4.93 -5.13 8.29
CA VAL A 40 -4.08 -6.08 7.59
C VAL A 40 -3.31 -6.94 8.59
N ARG A 41 -3.71 -8.20 8.80
CA ARG A 41 -2.98 -9.12 9.67
C ARG A 41 -2.02 -10.00 8.86
N HIS A 42 -0.74 -9.94 9.25
CA HIS A 42 0.34 -10.84 8.84
C HIS A 42 0.72 -10.87 7.35
N SER A 43 0.04 -10.18 6.42
CA SER A 43 0.46 -10.13 5.01
C SER A 43 1.58 -9.11 4.77
N LYS A 44 2.77 -9.62 4.46
CA LYS A 44 4.00 -8.84 4.25
C LYS A 44 4.63 -9.23 2.92
N ILE A 45 4.95 -8.23 2.10
CA ILE A 45 5.77 -8.37 0.89
C ILE A 45 6.99 -7.47 1.07
N VAL A 46 8.20 -8.03 0.90
CA VAL A 46 9.45 -7.26 0.85
C VAL A 46 9.86 -7.11 -0.61
N ILE A 47 10.27 -5.90 -0.99
CA ILE A 47 10.67 -5.59 -2.37
C ILE A 47 12.09 -5.04 -2.42
N ASP A 48 12.73 -5.13 -3.59
CA ASP A 48 14.04 -4.52 -3.81
C ASP A 48 13.98 -2.99 -3.98
N GLU A 49 15.17 -2.39 -4.01
CA GLU A 49 15.35 -0.95 -4.16
C GLU A 49 14.74 -0.42 -5.47
N GLY A 50 14.88 -1.15 -6.58
CA GLY A 50 14.35 -0.72 -7.87
C GLY A 50 12.82 -0.63 -7.87
N ALA A 51 12.16 -1.61 -7.25
CA ALA A 51 10.72 -1.59 -7.05
C ALA A 51 10.31 -0.52 -6.03
N ALA A 52 11.05 -0.34 -4.94
CA ALA A 52 10.79 0.73 -3.98
C ALA A 52 10.85 2.12 -4.63
N THR A 53 11.88 2.40 -5.43
CA THR A 53 11.99 3.63 -6.23
C THR A 53 10.83 3.74 -7.22
N ALA A 54 10.46 2.67 -7.90
CA ALA A 54 9.33 2.66 -8.85
C ALA A 54 8.00 3.08 -8.19
N LEU A 55 7.75 2.59 -6.99
CA LEU A 55 6.55 2.90 -6.21
C LEU A 55 6.58 4.35 -5.69
N ILE A 56 7.66 4.75 -5.04
CA ILE A 56 7.76 6.04 -4.33
C ILE A 56 7.93 7.20 -5.33
N GLU A 57 8.87 7.08 -6.27
CA GLU A 57 9.25 8.20 -7.14
C GLU A 57 8.36 8.31 -8.37
N TYR A 58 7.88 7.18 -8.90
CA TYR A 58 7.21 7.15 -10.19
C TYR A 58 5.75 6.71 -10.15
N GLY A 59 5.22 6.35 -8.97
CA GLY A 59 3.83 5.91 -8.81
C GLY A 59 3.50 4.70 -9.70
N LYS A 60 4.44 3.77 -9.86
CA LYS A 60 4.27 2.57 -10.69
C LYS A 60 3.69 1.42 -9.89
N SER A 61 3.10 0.47 -10.61
CA SER A 61 2.62 -0.78 -10.04
C SER A 61 3.77 -1.65 -9.54
N LEU A 62 3.49 -2.50 -8.55
CA LEU A 62 4.44 -3.52 -8.09
C LEU A 62 4.40 -4.73 -9.03
N LEU A 63 5.55 -5.09 -9.60
CA LEU A 63 5.73 -6.28 -10.43
C LEU A 63 6.40 -7.42 -9.64
N ALA A 64 6.16 -8.66 -10.06
CA ALA A 64 6.73 -9.85 -9.43
C ALA A 64 8.27 -9.82 -9.39
N ALA A 65 8.90 -9.25 -10.43
CA ALA A 65 10.35 -9.12 -10.56
C ALA A 65 11.01 -8.36 -9.41
N GLY A 66 10.28 -7.47 -8.74
CA GLY A 66 10.76 -6.68 -7.61
C GLY A 66 10.56 -7.34 -6.25
N VAL A 67 9.84 -8.47 -6.17
CA VAL A 67 9.50 -9.13 -4.91
C VAL A 67 10.66 -10.01 -4.42
N ARG A 68 10.99 -9.90 -3.14
CA ARG A 68 12.11 -10.60 -2.48
C ARG A 68 11.67 -11.57 -1.39
N GLU A 69 10.63 -11.23 -0.64
CA GLU A 69 10.09 -12.07 0.42
C GLU A 69 8.57 -11.93 0.45
N VAL A 70 7.86 -13.03 0.70
CA VAL A 70 6.41 -13.07 0.90
C VAL A 70 6.13 -13.83 2.19
N SER A 71 5.57 -13.11 3.17
CA SER A 71 5.32 -13.61 4.52
C SER A 71 3.83 -13.46 4.89
N GLY A 72 3.32 -14.45 5.63
CA GLY A 72 1.91 -14.58 5.99
C GLY A 72 1.03 -15.16 4.89
N GLU A 73 -0.26 -15.33 5.21
CA GLU A 73 -1.27 -15.90 4.31
C GLU A 73 -2.29 -14.83 3.93
N PHE A 74 -2.60 -14.76 2.64
CA PHE A 74 -3.55 -13.81 2.08
C PHE A 74 -4.04 -14.28 0.70
N ASP A 75 -5.25 -13.89 0.35
CA ASP A 75 -5.88 -14.20 -0.93
C ASP A 75 -5.85 -13.02 -1.90
N ARG A 76 -6.10 -13.32 -3.18
CA ARG A 76 -6.32 -12.31 -4.21
C ARG A 76 -7.42 -11.34 -3.78
N GLY A 77 -7.17 -10.04 -3.94
CA GLY A 77 -8.07 -8.95 -3.59
C GLY A 77 -7.96 -8.47 -2.15
N GLN A 78 -7.13 -9.11 -1.31
CA GLN A 78 -6.87 -8.63 0.05
C GLN A 78 -5.78 -7.56 0.07
N THR A 79 -5.85 -6.65 1.05
CA THR A 79 -4.79 -5.67 1.27
C THR A 79 -3.54 -6.33 1.82
N VAL A 80 -2.39 -6.01 1.23
CA VAL A 80 -1.05 -6.45 1.66
C VAL A 80 -0.19 -5.26 2.05
N ARG A 81 0.74 -5.46 2.99
CA ARG A 81 1.74 -4.46 3.40
C ARG A 81 3.02 -4.66 2.62
N ILE A 82 3.58 -3.58 2.08
CA ILE A 82 4.77 -3.59 1.22
C ILE A 82 5.91 -2.89 1.96
N PHE A 83 7.03 -3.59 2.08
CA PHE A 83 8.22 -3.16 2.81
C PHE A 83 9.43 -3.06 1.90
N ASP A 84 10.28 -2.08 2.17
CA ASP A 84 11.64 -2.03 1.61
C ASP A 84 12.58 -3.02 2.33
N LEU A 85 13.80 -3.18 1.82
CA LEU A 85 14.83 -4.05 2.40
C LEU A 85 15.30 -3.57 3.80
N ALA A 86 15.06 -2.32 4.16
CA ALA A 86 15.35 -1.78 5.50
C ALA A 86 14.24 -2.12 6.51
N GLY A 87 13.16 -2.76 6.07
CA GLY A 87 12.04 -3.15 6.92
C GLY A 87 11.05 -2.02 7.19
N ARG A 88 11.11 -0.91 6.44
CA ARG A 88 10.13 0.17 6.52
C ARG A 88 8.93 -0.15 5.62
N GLU A 89 7.73 0.03 6.16
CA GLU A 89 6.51 -0.08 5.37
C GLU A 89 6.35 1.17 4.49
N ILE A 90 6.43 0.97 3.17
CA ILE A 90 6.41 2.07 2.19
C ILE A 90 5.09 2.18 1.46
N ALA A 91 4.30 1.11 1.39
CA ALA A 91 3.00 1.11 0.72
C ALA A 91 2.07 0.01 1.26
N ARG A 92 0.77 0.17 0.96
CA ARG A 92 -0.26 -0.87 1.06
C ARG A 92 -1.03 -0.96 -0.24
N GLY A 93 -1.57 -2.12 -0.56
CA GLY A 93 -2.46 -2.23 -1.72
C GLY A 93 -3.10 -3.59 -1.88
N LEU A 94 -3.99 -3.72 -2.86
CA LEU A 94 -4.71 -4.95 -3.14
C LEU A 94 -3.88 -5.87 -4.03
N THR A 95 -3.66 -7.10 -3.56
CA THR A 95 -2.87 -8.08 -4.31
C THR A 95 -3.70 -8.78 -5.39
N GLN A 96 -3.09 -8.99 -6.55
CA GLN A 96 -3.67 -9.75 -7.67
C GLN A 96 -3.46 -11.27 -7.55
N TYR A 97 -2.59 -11.70 -6.63
CA TYR A 97 -2.24 -13.10 -6.40
C TYR A 97 -2.27 -13.42 -4.91
N ARG A 98 -2.69 -14.64 -4.55
CA ARG A 98 -2.59 -15.15 -3.17
C ARG A 98 -1.12 -15.41 -2.78
N SER A 99 -0.87 -15.47 -1.47
CA SER A 99 0.45 -15.71 -0.86
C SER A 99 1.20 -16.89 -1.49
N SER A 100 0.53 -18.03 -1.67
CA SER A 100 1.15 -19.25 -2.20
C SER A 100 1.68 -19.08 -3.62
N ASP A 101 0.92 -18.40 -4.48
CA ASP A 101 1.33 -18.20 -5.87
C ASP A 101 2.40 -17.12 -5.95
N LEU A 102 2.28 -16.07 -5.14
CA LEU A 102 3.25 -14.99 -5.11
C LEU A 102 4.65 -15.49 -4.68
N ARG A 103 4.73 -16.47 -3.78
CA ARG A 103 5.99 -17.14 -3.42
C ARG A 103 6.63 -17.87 -4.60
N LEU A 104 5.84 -18.41 -5.53
CA LEU A 104 6.34 -19.12 -6.72
C LEU A 104 6.85 -18.15 -7.80
N ILE A 105 6.22 -16.98 -7.92
CA ILE A 105 6.52 -16.02 -8.99
C ILE A 105 7.43 -14.86 -8.54
N ALA A 106 7.79 -14.80 -7.26
CA ALA A 106 8.70 -13.78 -6.74
C ALA A 106 10.02 -13.75 -7.53
N GLY A 107 10.43 -12.57 -7.97
CA GLY A 107 11.63 -12.36 -8.79
C GLY A 107 11.47 -12.70 -10.29
N LEU A 108 10.32 -13.23 -10.72
CA LEU A 108 10.09 -13.56 -12.13
C LEU A 108 9.66 -12.34 -12.97
N ARG A 109 9.96 -12.40 -14.26
CA ARG A 109 9.39 -11.48 -15.26
C ARG A 109 7.95 -11.85 -15.56
N SER A 110 7.13 -10.87 -15.91
CA SER A 110 5.68 -11.07 -16.08
C SER A 110 5.30 -12.16 -17.10
N HIS A 111 6.08 -12.33 -18.18
CA HIS A 111 5.84 -13.39 -19.17
C HIS A 111 6.08 -14.82 -18.63
N GLN A 112 6.72 -14.95 -17.46
CA GLN A 112 6.98 -16.24 -16.81
C GLN A 112 5.87 -16.64 -15.83
N ILE A 113 4.96 -15.73 -15.47
CA ILE A 113 3.89 -15.98 -14.50
C ILE A 113 2.94 -17.07 -15.00
N GLY A 114 2.36 -16.88 -16.19
CA GLY A 114 1.45 -17.85 -16.81
C GLY A 114 2.02 -19.26 -16.90
N PRO A 115 3.25 -19.45 -17.42
CA PRO A 115 3.92 -20.75 -17.42
C PRO A 115 4.12 -21.40 -16.04
N VAL A 116 4.40 -20.61 -14.99
CA VAL A 116 4.66 -21.13 -13.64
C VAL A 116 3.37 -21.48 -12.89
N LEU A 117 2.32 -20.67 -13.04
CA LEU A 117 1.06 -20.85 -12.32
C LEU A 117 0.00 -21.63 -13.10
N GLY A 118 0.14 -21.74 -14.42
CA GLY A 118 -0.89 -22.26 -15.32
C GLY A 118 -2.01 -21.24 -15.64
N TYR A 119 -1.90 -20.02 -15.13
CA TYR A 119 -2.81 -18.90 -15.37
C TYR A 119 -2.10 -17.57 -15.07
N ASP A 120 -2.69 -16.46 -15.49
CA ASP A 120 -2.24 -15.13 -15.10
C ASP A 120 -3.44 -14.19 -14.86
N TYR A 121 -3.24 -13.23 -13.96
CA TYR A 121 -4.17 -12.13 -13.67
C TYR A 121 -3.59 -10.78 -14.10
N GLY A 122 -2.68 -10.80 -15.08
CA GLY A 122 -1.90 -9.65 -15.49
C GLY A 122 -0.50 -9.57 -14.86
N PRO A 123 0.32 -8.61 -15.34
CA PRO A 123 1.73 -8.51 -14.99
C PRO A 123 1.99 -7.94 -13.58
N GLU A 124 1.02 -7.23 -13.00
CA GLU A 124 1.13 -6.58 -11.69
C GLU A 124 0.77 -7.50 -10.53
N ILE A 125 1.53 -7.41 -9.44
CA ILE A 125 1.17 -7.96 -8.14
C ILE A 125 0.21 -7.02 -7.42
N VAL A 126 0.50 -5.72 -7.45
CA VAL A 126 -0.39 -4.66 -6.93
C VAL A 126 -0.40 -3.55 -7.97
N HIS A 127 -1.59 -3.26 -8.51
CA HIS A 127 -1.74 -2.17 -9.47
C HIS A 127 -1.61 -0.82 -8.76
N ARG A 128 -1.03 0.20 -9.42
CA ARG A 128 -0.80 1.53 -8.82
C ARG A 128 -2.09 2.21 -8.31
N ASP A 129 -3.21 1.97 -8.99
CA ASP A 129 -4.52 2.55 -8.63
C ASP A 129 -5.13 1.83 -7.41
N ASP A 130 -4.66 0.62 -7.12
CA ASP A 130 -5.01 -0.20 -5.97
C ASP A 130 -3.95 -0.11 -4.86
N MET A 131 -3.14 0.96 -4.87
CA MET A 131 -2.03 1.16 -3.95
C MET A 131 -2.10 2.53 -3.28
N VAL A 132 -1.64 2.57 -2.04
CA VAL A 132 -1.38 3.79 -1.28
C VAL A 132 0.06 3.76 -0.81
N VAL A 133 0.85 4.73 -1.27
CA VAL A 133 2.22 4.96 -0.80
C VAL A 133 2.15 5.75 0.50
N LEU A 134 2.85 5.28 1.54
CA LEU A 134 2.81 5.84 2.89
C LEU A 134 3.93 6.83 3.17
N VAL A 135 4.97 6.82 2.34
CA VAL A 135 6.13 7.71 2.46
C VAL A 135 6.01 8.83 1.44
N THR A 136 6.31 10.05 1.88
CA THR A 136 6.33 11.22 1.01
C THR A 136 7.63 11.24 0.20
N LYS A 137 7.56 11.77 -1.03
CA LYS A 137 8.77 12.21 -1.75
C LYS A 137 9.42 13.33 -0.93
N GLU A 138 10.74 13.26 -0.77
CA GLU A 138 11.53 14.39 -0.26
C GLU A 138 11.54 15.56 -1.25
#